data_AF-A0AAW6AYV2-F1
#
_entry.id   AF-A0AAW6AYV2-F1
#
_cell.length_a   1.000
_cell.length_b   1.000
_cell.length_c   1.000
_cell.angle_alpha   90.00
_cell.angle_beta   90.00
_cell.angle_gamma   90.00
#
_symmetry.space_group_name_H-M   'P 1'
#
loop_
_entity.id
_entity.type
_entity.pdbx_description
1 polymer ?
#
loop_
_entity_poly.entity_id
_entity_poly.type
_entity_poly.pdbx_seq_one_letter_code
_entity_poly.pdbx_strand_id
1 'polypeptide(L)'
;MKRWGLAVGCDNDKFNDAQRECLKYNVFIRLTSDIPEALVELYKEHNYLLAANPGRVITQEQLYQQIWGYDYVPMENSLWNLEKPG
;
A
#
# COMPACT_ATOMS: atom_id res chain seq x y z
N MET A 1 7.76 -10.17 10.02
CA MET A 1 7.37 -9.49 8.76
C MET A 1 7.88 -8.06 8.79
N LYS A 2 8.52 -7.57 7.72
CA LYS A 2 8.87 -6.14 7.58
C LYS A 2 7.57 -5.37 7.26
N ARG A 3 7.36 -4.23 7.92
CA ARG A 3 6.18 -3.38 7.70
C ARG A 3 6.56 -2.25 6.76
N TRP A 4 5.82 -2.09 5.67
CA TRP A 4 6.09 -1.09 4.64
C TRP A 4 4.93 -0.10 4.52
N GLY A 5 5.27 1.18 4.32
CA GLY A 5 4.34 2.25 3.98
C GLY A 5 4.72 2.90 2.65
N LEU A 6 3.76 3.52 1.97
CA LEU A 6 3.99 4.19 0.70
C LEU A 6 3.52 5.65 0.78
N ALA A 7 4.42 6.58 0.47
CA ALA A 7 4.17 8.02 0.38
C ALA A 7 4.27 8.47 -1.08
N VAL A 8 3.30 9.25 -1.54
CA VAL A 8 3.24 9.69 -2.95
C VAL A 8 3.26 11.21 -3.02
N GLY A 9 4.19 11.77 -3.80
CA GLY A 9 4.27 13.21 -4.05
C GLY A 9 4.54 14.05 -2.79
N CYS A 10 5.14 13.44 -1.76
CA CYS A 10 5.48 14.14 -0.53
C CYS A 10 6.76 14.96 -0.71
N ASP A 11 6.84 16.10 -0.02
CA ASP A 11 8.07 16.86 0.11
C ASP A 11 9.16 16.05 0.81
N ASN A 12 10.41 16.19 0.36
CA ASN A 12 11.54 15.39 0.84
C ASN A 12 11.82 15.63 2.33
N ASP A 13 11.68 16.85 2.85
CA ASP A 13 11.94 17.13 4.26
C ASP A 13 10.88 16.48 5.15
N LYS A 14 9.60 16.61 4.75
CA LYS A 14 8.49 15.94 5.44
C LYS A 14 8.59 14.41 5.38
N PHE A 15 9.02 13.86 4.24
CA PHE A 15 9.27 12.43 4.09
C PHE A 15 10.38 11.96 5.03
N ASN A 16 11.49 12.70 5.10
CA ASN A 16 12.62 12.34 5.95
C ASN A 16 12.23 12.29 7.43
N ASP A 17 11.45 13.25 7.90
CA ASP A 17 10.95 13.26 9.28
C ASP A 17 9.99 12.10 9.55
N ALA A 18 9.05 11.83 8.62
CA ALA A 18 8.12 10.70 8.74
C ALA A 18 8.85 9.36 8.75
N GLN A 19 9.85 9.17 7.86
CA GLN A 19 10.67 7.97 7.81
C GLN A 19 11.45 7.77 9.11
N ARG A 20 12.03 8.85 9.65
CA ARG A 20 12.81 8.80 10.90
C ARG A 20 11.94 8.40 12.10
N GLU A 21 10.68 8.85 12.14
CA GLU A 21 9.70 8.42 13.15
C GLU A 21 9.27 6.96 12.96
N CYS A 22 8.90 6.58 11.73
CA CYS A 22 8.43 5.23 11.41
C CYS A 22 9.48 4.14 11.65
N LEU A 23 10.76 4.45 11.47
CA LEU A 23 11.86 3.53 11.77
C LEU A 23 11.91 3.12 13.25
N LYS A 24 11.44 3.96 14.19
CA LYS A 24 11.32 3.60 15.62
C LYS A 24 10.38 2.41 15.84
N TYR A 25 9.44 2.21 14.93
CA TYR A 25 8.45 1.14 14.94
C TYR A 25 8.79 0.02 13.95
N ASN A 26 10.01 0.02 13.38
CA ASN A 26 10.46 -0.91 12.35
C ASN A 26 9.56 -0.90 11.09
N VAL A 27 9.06 0.29 10.75
CA VAL A 27 8.27 0.56 9.54
C VAL A 27 9.12 1.33 8.54
N PHE A 28 9.17 0.88 7.29
CA PHE A 28 9.92 1.52 6.21
C PHE A 28 8.96 2.16 5.22
N ILE A 29 9.14 3.44 4.92
CA ILE A 29 8.34 4.18 3.95
C ILE A 29 9.10 4.27 2.62
N ARG A 30 8.41 3.96 1.52
CA ARG A 30 8.87 4.25 0.16
C ARG A 30 8.26 5.56 -0.31
N LEU A 31 9.06 6.41 -0.93
CA LEU A 31 8.60 7.63 -1.58
C LEU A 31 8.52 7.40 -3.08
N THR A 32 7.39 7.76 -3.69
CA THR A 32 7.23 7.81 -5.14
C THR A 32 6.82 9.21 -5.58
N SER A 33 7.15 9.53 -6.82
CA SER A 33 6.95 10.85 -7.42
C SER A 33 5.46 11.11 -7.70
N ASP A 34 4.77 10.07 -8.17
CA ASP A 34 3.39 10.14 -8.63
C ASP A 34 2.64 8.81 -8.42
N ILE A 35 1.35 8.82 -8.77
CA ILE A 35 0.45 7.68 -8.62
C ILE A 35 0.88 6.52 -9.53
N PRO A 36 1.17 6.69 -10.83
CA PRO A 36 1.67 5.60 -11.67
C PRO A 36 2.88 4.86 -11.08
N GLU A 37 3.86 5.58 -10.55
CA GLU A 37 5.03 4.97 -9.90
C GLU A 37 4.66 4.26 -8.59
N ALA A 38 3.74 4.84 -7.80
CA ALA A 38 3.17 4.19 -6.62
C ALA A 38 2.50 2.85 -6.98
N LEU A 39 1.75 2.81 -8.09
CA LEU A 39 1.14 1.57 -8.58
C LEU A 39 2.20 0.52 -8.86
N VAL A 40 3.24 0.86 -9.63
CA VAL A 40 4.34 -0.07 -9.95
C VAL A 40 5.00 -0.61 -8.68
N GLU A 41 5.23 0.22 -7.66
CA GLU A 41 5.78 -0.24 -6.38
C GLU A 41 4.80 -1.16 -5.63
N LEU A 42 3.50 -0.84 -5.59
CA LEU A 42 2.46 -1.69 -5.00
C LEU A 42 2.37 -3.06 -5.70
N TYR A 43 2.58 -3.11 -7.01
CA TYR A 43 2.64 -4.35 -7.78
C TYR A 43 3.87 -5.20 -7.45
N LYS A 44 5.01 -4.58 -7.10
CA LYS A 44 6.26 -5.28 -6.77
C LYS A 44 6.27 -5.82 -5.34
N GLU A 45 5.75 -5.04 -4.40
CA GLU A 45 5.70 -5.39 -2.98
C GLU A 45 4.24 -5.56 -2.54
N HIS A 46 3.74 -6.79 -2.50
CA HIS A 46 2.37 -7.11 -2.06
C HIS A 46 2.08 -6.81 -0.56
N ASN A 47 2.98 -6.13 0.16
CA ASN A 47 2.97 -5.98 1.63
C ASN A 47 2.79 -4.53 2.13
N TYR A 48 2.32 -3.60 1.29
CA TYR A 48 2.00 -2.25 1.76
C TYR A 48 0.67 -2.23 2.52
N LEU A 49 0.70 -1.86 3.80
CA LEU A 49 -0.49 -1.78 4.65
C LEU A 49 -1.32 -0.51 4.39
N LEU A 50 -0.69 0.59 3.97
CA LEU A 50 -1.29 1.92 3.82
C LEU A 50 -0.59 2.74 2.73
N ALA A 51 -1.36 3.55 2.00
CA ALA A 51 -0.86 4.58 1.09
C ALA A 51 -1.39 5.97 1.52
N ALA A 52 -0.55 7.00 1.47
CA ALA A 52 -0.93 8.36 1.84
C ALA A 52 -0.64 9.39 0.74
N ASN A 53 -1.60 10.29 0.53
CA ASN A 53 -1.55 11.49 -0.31
C ASN A 53 -1.87 12.70 0.60
N PRO A 54 -1.28 13.90 0.44
CA PRO A 54 -1.68 15.09 1.17
C PRO A 54 -3.19 15.23 1.41
N GLY A 55 -3.61 15.15 2.68
CA GLY A 55 -5.01 15.25 3.11
C GLY A 55 -5.82 13.94 3.11
N ARG A 56 -5.25 12.80 2.69
CA ARG A 56 -5.96 11.52 2.65
C ARG A 56 -5.04 10.33 2.91
N VAL A 57 -5.44 9.49 3.85
CA VAL A 57 -4.86 8.15 4.07
C VAL A 57 -5.81 7.13 3.47
N ILE A 58 -5.27 6.19 2.72
CA ILE A 58 -6.01 5.15 1.99
C ILE A 58 -5.52 3.79 2.50
N THR A 59 -6.45 2.90 2.85
CA THR A 59 -6.10 1.53 3.26
C THR A 59 -5.67 0.70 2.05
N GLN A 60 -4.93 -0.39 2.29
CA GLN A 60 -4.55 -1.33 1.23
C GLN A 60 -5.76 -1.82 0.41
N GLU A 61 -6.88 -2.12 1.05
CA GLU A 61 -8.11 -2.56 0.38
C GLU A 61 -8.71 -1.46 -0.51
N GLN A 62 -8.78 -0.23 0.00
CA GLN A 62 -9.29 0.91 -0.76
C GLN A 62 -8.41 1.23 -1.97
N LEU A 63 -7.10 1.06 -1.81
CA LEU A 63 -6.13 1.22 -2.88
C LEU A 63 -6.31 0.15 -3.96
N TYR A 64 -6.46 -1.11 -3.55
CA TYR A 64 -6.76 -2.18 -4.49
C TYR A 64 -8.10 -1.98 -5.22
N GLN A 65 -9.15 -1.52 -4.53
CA GLN A 65 -10.42 -1.16 -5.15
C GLN A 65 -10.30 -0.01 -6.16
N GLN A 66 -9.44 0.98 -5.91
CA GLN A 66 -9.23 2.05 -6.89
C GLN A 66 -8.53 1.58 -8.16
N ILE A 67 -7.63 0.61 -8.04
CA ILE A 67 -6.80 0.12 -9.17
C ILE A 67 -7.56 -0.92 -9.99
N TRP A 68 -8.16 -1.90 -9.31
CA TRP A 68 -8.81 -3.05 -9.94
C TRP A 68 -10.34 -2.92 -10.00
N GLY A 69 -10.96 -1.98 -9.28
CA GLY A 69 -12.40 -1.77 -9.31
C GLY A 69 -13.16 -3.05 -8.96
N TYR A 70 -14.00 -3.50 -9.89
CA TYR A 70 -14.81 -4.73 -9.77
C TYR A 70 -13.97 -6.02 -9.84
N ASP A 71 -12.74 -5.96 -10.35
CA ASP A 71 -11.85 -7.12 -10.45
C ASP A 71 -11.07 -7.38 -9.14
N TYR A 72 -11.26 -6.54 -8.12
CA TYR A 72 -10.66 -6.75 -6.82
C TYR A 72 -11.36 -7.89 -6.06
N VAL A 73 -10.65 -8.99 -5.84
CA VAL A 73 -11.09 -10.08 -4.97
C VAL A 73 -10.31 -9.99 -3.65
N PRO A 74 -10.99 -9.68 -2.52
CA PRO A 74 -10.35 -9.66 -1.21
C PRO A 74 -9.71 -11.02 -0.91
N MET A 75 -8.46 -11.02 -0.44
CA MET A 75 -7.68 -12.23 -0.20
C MET A 75 -8.37 -13.19 0.80
N GLU A 76 -9.24 -12.67 1.67
CA GLU A 76 -10.08 -13.44 2.61
C GLU A 76 -11.09 -14.38 1.90
N ASN A 77 -11.51 -14.04 0.68
CA ASN A 77 -12.42 -14.87 -0.14
C ASN A 77 -11.69 -15.81 -1.10
N SER A 78 -10.39 -15.61 -1.31
CA SER A 78 -9.61 -16.41 -2.27
C SER A 78 -9.24 -17.81 -1.76
N LEU A 79 -9.32 -18.05 -0.45
CA LEU A 79 -8.96 -19.33 0.17
C LEU A 79 -10.16 -20.27 0.44
N TRP A 80 -11.40 -19.82 0.28
CA TRP A 80 -12.60 -20.64 0.55
C TRP A 80 -13.36 -21.14 -0.68
N ASN A 81 -13.03 -20.67 -1.88
CA ASN A 81 -13.72 -21.07 -3.12
C ASN A 81 -13.00 -22.16 -3.94
N LEU A 82 -11.87 -22.68 -3.46
CA LEU A 82 -11.13 -23.76 -4.13
C LEU A 82 -11.43 -25.17 -3.56
N GLU A 83 -12.26 -25.29 -2.51
CA GLU A 83 -12.56 -26.57 -1.86
C GLU A 83 -14.07 -26.94 -1.85
N LYS A 84 -14.79 -26.70 -2.95
CA LYS A 84 -16.05 -27.43 -3.17
C LYS A 84 -16.01 -28.22 -4.48
N PRO A 85 -15.67 -29.52 -4.44
CA PRO A 85 -15.99 -30.40 -5.54
C PRO A 85 -17.51 -30.60 -5.57
N GLY A 86 -18.12 -30.32 -6.72
CA GLY A 86 -19.44 -30.83 -7.09
C GLY A 86 -19.38 -32.30 -7.47
#